data_AF-A0AA96L904-F1
#
_entry.id   AF-A0AA96L904-F1
#
_cell.length_a   1.000
_cell.length_b   1.000
_cell.length_c   1.000
_cell.angle_alpha   90.00
_cell.angle_beta   90.00
_cell.angle_gamma   90.00
#
_symmetry.space_group_name_H-M   'P 1'
#
loop_
_entity.id
_entity.type
_entity.pdbx_description
1 polymer ?
#
loop_
_entity_poly.entity_id
_entity_poly.type
_entity_poly.pdbx_seq_one_letter_code
_entity_poly.pdbx_strand_id
1 'polypeptide(L)'
;MMRNGRIRLQTGTGLWVSEGGEYRQVEVPPQDKPFVLQFRELLECMRTGREPECSMAYSRSVVAVVEAVYRSSEEGKEQDVDQEKLS
;
A
#
# COMPACT_ATOMS: atom_id res chain seq x y z
N MET A 1 -17.43 8.40 -5.19
CA MET A 1 -16.65 9.36 -4.37
C MET A 1 -17.30 9.41 -3.00
N MET A 2 -16.65 8.89 -1.94
CA MET A 2 -17.17 8.99 -0.57
C MET A 2 -16.79 10.35 0.01
N ARG A 3 -17.77 11.26 0.14
CA ARG A 3 -17.60 12.53 0.86
C ARG A 3 -18.16 12.29 2.27
N ASN A 4 -17.30 12.37 3.30
CA ASN A 4 -17.62 12.13 4.72
C ASN A 4 -17.83 10.67 5.16
N GLY A 5 -17.49 9.69 4.30
CA GLY A 5 -17.46 8.28 4.68
C GLY A 5 -16.15 7.87 5.35
N ARG A 6 -16.18 6.83 6.18
CA ARG A 6 -14.98 6.19 6.77
C ARG A 6 -14.86 4.76 6.28
N ILE A 7 -13.63 4.35 5.98
CA ILE A 7 -13.29 2.97 5.61
C ILE A 7 -12.41 2.40 6.70
N ARG A 8 -12.76 1.21 7.19
CA ARG A 8 -11.97 0.45 8.15
C ARG A 8 -11.59 -0.89 7.54
N LEU A 9 -10.30 -1.15 7.42
CA LEU A 9 -9.77 -2.46 7.08
C LEU A 9 -9.33 -3.18 8.35
N GLN A 10 -9.76 -4.42 8.53
CA GLN A 10 -9.20 -5.31 9.53
C GLN A 10 -8.60 -6.52 8.82
N THR A 11 -7.27 -6.59 8.80
CA THR A 11 -6.51 -7.59 8.06
C THR A 11 -6.95 -9.00 8.44
N GLY A 12 -7.25 -9.83 7.43
CA GLY A 12 -7.70 -11.20 7.61
C GLY A 12 -9.14 -11.35 8.14
N THR A 13 -9.85 -10.23 8.40
CA THR A 13 -11.26 -10.26 8.86
C THR A 13 -12.21 -9.65 7.84
N GLY A 14 -11.92 -8.44 7.33
CA GLY A 14 -12.82 -7.80 6.37
C GLY A 14 -12.61 -6.30 6.17
N LEU A 15 -13.54 -5.70 5.43
CA LEU A 15 -13.62 -4.28 5.12
C LEU A 15 -14.97 -3.74 5.62
N TRP A 16 -14.97 -2.59 6.28
CA TRP A 16 -16.19 -1.91 6.71
C TRP A 16 -16.23 -0.48 6.18
N VAL A 17 -17.43 -0.03 5.84
CA VAL A 17 -17.71 1.33 5.36
C VAL A 17 -18.76 1.96 6.26
N SER A 18 -18.57 3.23 6.59
CA SER A 18 -19.58 4.08 7.24
C SER A 18 -19.80 5.33 6.39
N GLU A 19 -21.06 5.71 6.17
CA GLU A 19 -21.45 6.95 5.50
C GLU A 19 -22.12 7.92 6.49
N GLY A 20 -21.40 8.25 7.57
CA GLY A 20 -21.91 9.15 8.62
C GLY A 20 -22.75 8.47 9.71
N GLY A 21 -22.75 7.14 9.75
CA GLY A 21 -23.46 6.32 10.74
C GLY A 21 -22.69 5.07 11.13
N GLU A 22 -23.39 3.98 11.43
CA GLU A 22 -22.77 2.70 11.78
C GLU A 22 -21.95 2.10 10.63
N TYR A 23 -20.98 1.24 10.98
CA TYR A 23 -20.15 0.52 10.01
C TYR A 23 -20.91 -0.68 9.44
N ARG A 24 -21.06 -0.70 8.12
CA ARG A 24 -21.52 -1.87 7.36
C ARG A 24 -20.32 -2.66 6.85
N GLN A 25 -20.31 -3.97 7.08
CA GLN A 25 -19.32 -4.84 6.46
C GLN A 25 -19.56 -4.91 4.94
N VAL A 26 -18.49 -4.71 4.18
CA VAL A 26 -18.49 -4.90 2.73
C VAL A 26 -18.18 -6.36 2.48
N GLU A 27 -19.06 -7.01 1.73
CA GLU A 27 -18.80 -8.36 1.24
C GLU A 27 -17.73 -8.28 0.15
N VAL A 28 -16.59 -8.92 0.42
CA VAL A 28 -15.46 -8.98 -0.51
C VAL A 28 -15.37 -10.43 -0.99
N PRO A 29 -15.42 -10.69 -2.30
CA PRO A 29 -15.28 -12.06 -2.80
C PRO A 29 -13.94 -12.64 -2.38
N PRO A 30 -13.86 -13.97 -2.12
CA PRO A 30 -12.59 -14.62 -1.84
C PRO A 30 -11.59 -14.32 -2.95
N GLN A 31 -10.44 -13.77 -2.57
CA GLN A 31 -9.34 -13.56 -3.50
C GLN A 31 -8.25 -14.61 -3.28
N ASP A 32 -7.53 -14.91 -4.35
CA ASP A 32 -6.31 -15.71 -4.26
C ASP A 32 -5.34 -15.05 -3.27
N LYS A 33 -4.47 -15.88 -2.66
CA LYS A 33 -3.47 -15.39 -1.72
C LYS A 33 -2.62 -14.30 -2.38
N PRO A 34 -2.32 -13.18 -1.71
CA PRO A 34 -1.57 -12.06 -2.30
C PRO A 34 -0.27 -12.48 -3.00
N PHE A 35 0.48 -13.41 -2.40
CA PHE A 35 1.71 -13.94 -3.00
C PHE A 35 1.50 -14.68 -4.33
N VAL A 36 0.38 -15.39 -4.47
CA VAL A 36 0.04 -16.08 -5.74
C VAL A 36 -0.25 -15.05 -6.82
N LEU A 37 -0.99 -13.99 -6.49
CA LEU A 37 -1.30 -12.91 -7.41
C LEU A 37 -0.04 -12.15 -7.84
N GLN A 38 0.80 -11.76 -6.89
CA GLN A 38 2.09 -11.08 -7.15
C GLN A 38 3.01 -11.93 -8.03
N PHE A 39 3.10 -13.24 -7.76
CA PHE A 39 3.95 -14.12 -8.56
C PHE A 39 3.44 -14.26 -10.01
N ARG A 40 2.12 -14.36 -10.21
CA ARG A 40 1.54 -14.39 -11.56
C ARG A 40 1.78 -13.08 -12.31
N GLU A 41 1.63 -11.95 -11.63
CA GLU A 41 1.88 -10.62 -12.19
C GLU A 41 3.34 -10.46 -12.62
N LEU A 42 4.29 -10.92 -11.82
CA LEU A 42 5.71 -10.96 -12.18
C LEU A 42 5.96 -11.76 -13.47
N LEU A 43 5.38 -12.97 -13.58
CA LEU A 43 5.54 -13.80 -14.78
C LEU A 43 4.96 -13.12 -16.02
N GLU A 44 3.84 -12.42 -15.89
CA GLU A 44 3.24 -11.69 -16.99
C GLU A 44 4.07 -10.48 -17.42
N CYS A 45 4.63 -9.75 -16.46
CA CYS A 45 5.55 -8.65 -16.73
C CYS A 45 6.80 -9.13 -17.49
N MET A 46 7.36 -10.28 -17.09
CA MET A 46 8.49 -10.91 -17.82
C MET A 46 8.13 -11.27 -19.26
N ARG A 47 6.90 -11.76 -19.52
CA ARG A 47 6.46 -12.12 -20.87
C ARG A 47 6.19 -10.92 -21.76
N THR A 48 5.61 -9.87 -21.20
CA THR A 48 5.12 -8.69 -21.93
C THR A 48 6.14 -7.56 -21.98
N GLY A 49 7.19 -7.61 -21.17
CA GLY A 49 8.13 -6.50 -20.99
C GLY A 49 7.52 -5.30 -20.27
N ARG A 50 6.33 -5.45 -19.66
CA ARG A 50 5.68 -4.40 -18.88
C ARG A 50 6.37 -4.26 -17.52
N GLU A 51 6.46 -3.03 -17.02
CA GLU A 51 6.90 -2.77 -15.63
C GLU A 51 5.87 -3.34 -14.64
N PRO A 52 6.31 -4.02 -13.56
CA PRO A 52 5.43 -4.45 -12.49
C PRO A 52 4.72 -3.28 -11.79
N GLU A 53 3.56 -3.55 -11.18
CA GLU A 53 2.86 -2.57 -10.34
C GLU A 53 3.76 -2.10 -9.18
N CYS A 54 4.48 -3.05 -8.56
CA CYS A 54 5.56 -2.76 -7.64
C CYS A 54 6.84 -2.40 -8.41
N SER A 55 6.83 -1.24 -9.04
CA SER A 55 7.98 -0.73 -9.81
C SER A 55 9.19 -0.43 -8.94
N MET A 56 10.35 -0.28 -9.58
CA MET A 56 11.56 0.19 -8.91
C MET A 56 11.39 1.59 -8.31
N ALA A 57 10.67 2.49 -8.99
CA ALA A 57 10.41 3.84 -8.48
C ALA A 57 9.58 3.81 -7.19
N TYR A 58 8.53 2.99 -7.16
CA TYR A 58 7.72 2.80 -5.95
C TYR A 58 8.55 2.21 -4.80
N SER A 59 9.36 1.18 -5.10
CA SER A 59 10.23 0.54 -4.10
C SER A 59 11.17 1.53 -3.43
N ARG A 60 11.75 2.46 -4.22
CA ARG A 60 12.62 3.51 -3.71
C ARG A 60 11.90 4.51 -2.81
N SER A 61 10.67 4.91 -3.18
CA SER A 61 9.88 5.79 -2.31
C SER A 61 9.59 5.16 -0.94
N VAL A 62 9.37 3.84 -0.90
CA VAL A 62 9.14 3.11 0.36
C VAL A 62 10.42 3.12 1.22
N VAL A 63 11.58 2.85 0.62
CA VAL A 63 12.86 2.89 1.33
C VAL A 63 13.13 4.29 1.92
N ALA A 64 12.91 5.36 1.15
CA ALA A 64 13.08 6.73 1.64
C ALA A 64 12.22 7.03 2.88
N VAL A 65 10.97 6.55 2.91
CA VAL A 65 10.08 6.69 4.06
C VAL A 65 10.63 5.91 5.26
N VAL A 66 11.04 4.66 5.07
CA VAL A 66 11.58 3.82 6.15
C VAL A 66 12.82 4.46 6.77
N GLU A 67 13.73 4.98 5.95
CA GLU A 67 14.92 5.69 6.43
C GLU A 67 14.58 6.96 7.21
N ALA A 68 13.59 7.74 6.73
CA ALA A 68 13.14 8.94 7.43
C ALA A 68 12.51 8.61 8.79
N VAL A 69 11.78 7.49 8.90
CA VAL A 69 11.24 7.00 10.19
C VAL A 69 12.37 6.68 11.17
N TYR A 70 13.41 5.97 10.72
CA TYR A 70 14.56 5.67 11.57
C TYR A 70 15.28 6.95 12.03
N ARG A 71 15.57 7.89 11.12
CA ARG A 71 16.18 9.19 11.48
C ARG A 71 15.32 9.98 12.46
N SER A 72 13.99 9.99 12.26
CA SER A 72 13.06 10.68 13.15
C SER A 72 13.09 10.09 14.56
N SER A 73 13.17 8.76 14.66
CA SER A 73 13.31 8.07 15.95
C SER A 73 14.62 8.39 16.65
N GLU A 74 15.73 8.52 15.92
CA GLU A 74 17.05 8.82 16.47
C GLU A 74 17.16 10.29 16.93
N GLU A 75 16.61 11.21 16.17
CA GLU A 75 16.74 12.66 16.41
C GLU A 75 15.59 13.25 17.22
N GLY A 76 14.49 12.51 17.40
CA GLY A 76 13.32 12.94 18.18
C GLY A 76 12.56 14.12 17.56
N LYS A 77 12.65 14.29 16.23
CA LYS A 77 11.99 15.38 15.50
C LYS A 77 11.44 14.93 14.15
N GLU A 78 10.60 15.77 13.57
CA GLU A 78 10.06 15.59 12.22
C GLU A 78 11.17 15.55 11.17
N GLN A 79 10.98 14.73 10.13
CA GLN A 79 11.94 14.52 9.04
C GLN A 79 11.22 14.63 7.69
N ASP A 80 11.85 15.32 6.76
CA ASP A 80 11.43 15.29 5.36
C ASP A 80 11.75 13.93 4.73
N VAL A 81 10.82 13.45 3.90
CA VAL A 81 11.03 12.25 3.08
C VAL A 81 11.61 12.68 1.75
N ASP A 82 12.91 12.45 1.56
CA ASP A 82 13.62 12.76 0.33
C ASP A 82 13.33 11.69 -0.74
N GLN A 83 12.40 11.99 -1.65
CA GLN A 83 12.04 11.08 -2.75
C GLN A 83 12.94 11.22 -3.99
N GLU A 84 13.85 12.20 -4.02
CA GLU A 84 14.71 12.49 -5.19
C GLU A 84 16.08 11.81 -5.09
N LYS A 85 16.57 11.50 -3.89
CA LYS A 85 17.91 10.88 -3.72
C LYS A 85 18.05 9.45 -4.26
N LEU A 86 16.96 8.79 -4.63
CA LEU A 86 16.99 7.40 -5.06
C LEU A 86 16.74 7.21 -6.57
N SER A 87 16.36 8.25 -7.32
CA SER A 87 16.09 8.16 -8.77
C SER A 87 17.34 7.93 -9.62
#